data_AF-A0A6A0ADE6-F1
#
_entry.id   AF-A0A6A0ADE6-F1
#
_cell.length_a   1.000
_cell.length_b   1.000
_cell.length_c   1.000
_cell.angle_alpha   90.00
_cell.angle_beta   90.00
_cell.angle_gamma   90.00
#
_symmetry.space_group_name_H-M   'P 1'
#
loop_
_entity.id
_entity.type
_entity.pdbx_description
1 polymer ?
#
loop_
_entity_poly.entity_id
_entity_poly.type
_entity_poly.pdbx_seq_one_letter_code
_entity_poly.pdbx_strand_id
1 'polypeptide(L)'
;TLDAELEPLLLSKAAQFGLPASWVSRLDRRDPERRQVLRVRGTVADSHAASQLRCGDMVLAIAGTPVTCFRDVEAIILAQEQPEATAACPVPHYVAAEGAVGLCEQAPPGQHLGKKRKAEEVLEKPSQENEAQQGQQAPICKASAMAGSQATQELVGVDAQIQDSAHTGSVARPHTTAPVTEQAASPLTPLPSLPITIFRGTELMQVTVQLGSEAGMGTSRVLHWCGAQLQSSHRAVRELGSLPQGAGVYISRWHHGSPAHRYGLYALHWITEANGQPTPDLDTFLEVVRGLGHGEFVRIKMHHLETCQPKVLTLKLDLNYWPTS
;
A
#
# COMPACT_ATOMS: atom_id res chain seq x y z
N THR A 1 5.96 -8.14 -9.36
CA THR A 1 6.58 -6.79 -9.45
C THR A 1 8.04 -6.83 -9.03
N LEU A 2 8.86 -5.84 -9.43
CA LEU A 2 10.28 -5.77 -9.03
C LEU A 2 10.50 -5.10 -7.66
N ASP A 3 9.50 -4.38 -7.14
CA ASP A 3 9.54 -3.70 -5.83
C ASP A 3 10.69 -2.69 -5.66
N ALA A 4 11.10 -2.10 -6.78
CA ALA A 4 12.06 -1.01 -6.85
C ALA A 4 11.46 0.19 -7.61
N GLU A 5 11.62 1.39 -7.05
CA GLU A 5 11.34 2.65 -7.73
C GLU A 5 12.53 2.97 -8.65
N LEU A 6 12.30 2.96 -9.95
CA LEU A 6 13.32 3.26 -10.96
C LEU A 6 13.12 4.68 -11.50
N GLU A 7 14.21 5.37 -11.76
CA GLU A 7 14.23 6.68 -12.42
C GLU A 7 15.12 6.63 -13.67
N PRO A 8 14.73 7.25 -14.80
CA PRO A 8 15.60 7.34 -15.96
C PRO A 8 16.76 8.33 -15.69
N LEU A 9 17.97 7.92 -16.05
CA LEU A 9 19.19 8.71 -15.99
C LEU A 9 19.87 8.75 -17.37
N LEU A 10 20.22 9.93 -17.86
CA LEU A 10 20.94 10.07 -19.13
C LEU A 10 22.31 9.37 -19.09
N LEU A 11 22.69 8.72 -20.19
CA LEU A 11 23.97 8.00 -20.31
C LEU A 11 25.19 8.91 -20.15
N SER A 12 25.10 10.16 -20.58
CA SER A 12 26.16 11.16 -20.36
C SER A 12 26.42 11.39 -18.87
N LYS A 13 25.37 11.45 -18.08
CA LYS A 13 25.44 11.58 -16.62
C LYS A 13 25.86 10.27 -15.95
N ALA A 14 25.39 9.13 -16.45
CA ALA A 14 25.83 7.82 -16.00
C ALA A 14 27.34 7.59 -16.19
N ALA A 15 27.89 8.05 -17.32
CA ALA A 15 29.33 7.99 -17.60
C ALA A 15 30.15 8.82 -16.59
N GLN A 16 29.63 9.98 -16.15
CA GLN A 16 30.27 10.80 -15.10
C GLN A 16 30.29 10.08 -13.75
N PHE A 17 29.31 9.23 -13.48
CA PHE A 17 29.28 8.36 -12.30
C PHE A 17 30.14 7.09 -12.44
N GLY A 18 30.92 6.97 -13.51
CA GLY A 18 31.88 5.87 -13.69
C GLY A 18 31.36 4.66 -14.47
N LEU A 19 30.19 4.75 -15.10
CA LEU A 19 29.66 3.65 -15.90
C LEU A 19 30.64 3.30 -17.05
N PRO A 20 31.03 2.03 -17.23
CA PRO A 20 31.99 1.65 -18.27
C PRO A 20 31.51 2.02 -19.68
N ALA A 21 32.44 2.53 -20.50
CA ALA A 21 32.13 2.95 -21.87
C ALA A 21 31.52 1.82 -22.73
N SER A 22 31.89 0.56 -22.47
CA SER A 22 31.31 -0.61 -23.14
C SER A 22 29.80 -0.74 -22.91
N TRP A 23 29.33 -0.41 -21.71
CA TRP A 23 27.91 -0.39 -21.36
C TRP A 23 27.20 0.83 -21.91
N VAL A 24 27.84 2.00 -21.87
CA VAL A 24 27.32 3.22 -22.51
C VAL A 24 27.03 2.98 -23.98
N SER A 25 28.00 2.44 -24.75
CA SER A 25 27.81 2.12 -26.16
C SER A 25 26.82 0.96 -26.40
N ARG A 26 26.66 0.06 -25.44
CA ARG A 26 25.68 -1.04 -25.54
C ARG A 26 24.25 -0.53 -25.35
N LEU A 27 24.02 0.34 -24.37
CA LEU A 27 22.72 0.94 -24.10
C LEU A 27 22.32 1.97 -25.17
N ASP A 28 23.27 2.78 -25.65
CA ASP A 28 23.04 3.74 -26.75
C ASP A 28 22.65 3.04 -28.06
N ARG A 29 23.25 1.89 -28.38
CA ARG A 29 22.83 1.07 -29.53
C ARG A 29 21.45 0.44 -29.39
N ARG A 30 20.99 0.22 -28.15
CA ARG A 30 19.68 -0.37 -27.87
C ARG A 30 18.56 0.67 -27.99
N ASP A 31 18.79 1.86 -27.43
CA ASP A 31 17.86 2.99 -27.50
C ASP A 31 18.62 4.30 -27.81
N PRO A 32 18.83 4.59 -29.11
CA PRO A 32 19.59 5.76 -29.53
C PRO A 32 18.81 7.08 -29.37
N GLU A 33 17.49 7.01 -29.17
CA GLU A 33 16.62 8.19 -29.02
C GLU A 33 16.67 8.71 -27.59
N ARG A 34 16.50 7.82 -26.59
CA ARG A 34 16.44 8.23 -25.18
C ARG A 34 17.81 8.32 -24.53
N ARG A 35 18.75 7.46 -24.93
CA ARG A 35 20.13 7.39 -24.40
C ARG A 35 20.15 7.45 -22.87
N GLN A 36 19.42 6.54 -22.24
CA GLN A 36 19.22 6.51 -20.80
C GLN A 36 19.49 5.13 -20.20
N VAL A 37 19.76 5.11 -18.90
CA VAL A 37 19.85 3.93 -18.05
C VAL A 37 18.88 4.10 -16.89
N LEU A 38 18.37 3.00 -16.33
CA LEU A 38 17.50 3.06 -15.16
C LEU A 38 18.34 3.08 -13.89
N ARG A 39 18.06 4.04 -13.00
CA ARG A 39 18.69 4.15 -11.68
C ARG A 39 17.68 3.83 -10.60
N VAL A 40 18.08 3.13 -9.55
CA VAL A 40 17.25 2.83 -8.40
C VAL A 40 17.13 4.10 -7.54
N ARG A 41 15.93 4.64 -7.44
CA ARG A 41 15.60 5.76 -6.56
C ARG A 41 15.30 5.26 -5.14
N GLY A 42 14.53 4.19 -5.03
CA GLY A 42 14.13 3.58 -3.76
C GLY A 42 13.68 2.14 -3.94
N THR A 43 13.39 1.48 -2.84
CA THR A 43 12.86 0.10 -2.82
C THR A 43 11.69 0.03 -1.86
N VAL A 44 10.71 -0.82 -2.16
CA VAL A 44 9.59 -1.07 -1.24
C VAL A 44 10.16 -1.73 0.02
N ALA A 45 9.87 -1.16 1.19
CA ALA A 45 10.35 -1.69 2.45
C ALA A 45 9.80 -3.11 2.70
N ASP A 46 10.61 -3.97 3.33
CA ASP A 46 10.29 -5.39 3.56
C ASP A 46 10.08 -6.22 2.27
N SER A 47 10.71 -5.80 1.16
CA SER A 47 10.77 -6.59 -0.07
C SER A 47 12.14 -7.25 -0.24
N HIS A 48 12.21 -8.32 -1.05
CA HIS A 48 13.50 -8.91 -1.41
C HIS A 48 14.40 -7.89 -2.15
N ALA A 49 13.80 -6.98 -2.93
CA ALA A 49 14.53 -5.93 -3.63
C ALA A 49 15.28 -5.00 -2.67
N ALA A 50 14.67 -4.64 -1.52
CA ALA A 50 15.31 -3.81 -0.49
C ALA A 50 16.56 -4.46 0.12
N SER A 51 16.68 -5.80 0.09
CA SER A 51 17.86 -6.49 0.59
C SER A 51 19.03 -6.51 -0.40
N GLN A 52 18.74 -6.43 -1.71
CA GLN A 52 19.73 -6.59 -2.78
C GLN A 52 20.13 -5.28 -3.45
N LEU A 53 19.18 -4.38 -3.64
CA LEU A 53 19.33 -3.11 -4.35
C LEU A 53 19.51 -1.96 -3.36
N ARG A 54 20.28 -0.95 -3.77
CA ARG A 54 20.52 0.27 -2.98
C ARG A 54 20.18 1.49 -3.83
N CYS A 55 19.78 2.56 -3.14
CA CYS A 55 19.59 3.86 -3.76
C CYS A 55 20.85 4.28 -4.53
N GLY A 56 20.66 4.62 -5.79
CA GLY A 56 21.72 5.05 -6.70
C GLY A 56 22.30 3.96 -7.60
N ASP A 57 21.98 2.69 -7.38
CA ASP A 57 22.40 1.60 -8.27
C ASP A 57 21.83 1.81 -9.68
N MET A 58 22.63 1.52 -10.71
CA MET A 58 22.15 1.57 -12.11
C MET A 58 21.84 0.17 -12.60
N VAL A 59 20.63 -0.04 -13.08
CA VAL A 59 20.16 -1.31 -13.66
C VAL A 59 20.54 -1.34 -15.14
N LEU A 60 21.43 -2.26 -15.50
CA LEU A 60 21.97 -2.36 -16.86
C LEU A 60 21.27 -3.45 -17.68
N ALA A 61 21.00 -4.59 -17.05
CA ALA A 61 20.35 -5.73 -17.70
C ALA A 61 19.52 -6.53 -16.70
N ILE A 62 18.44 -7.14 -17.17
CA ILE A 62 17.61 -8.08 -16.42
C ILE A 62 17.54 -9.37 -17.24
N ALA A 63 17.79 -10.52 -16.61
CA ALA A 63 17.85 -11.83 -17.28
C ALA A 63 18.80 -11.83 -18.51
N GLY A 64 19.92 -11.10 -18.41
CA GLY A 64 20.91 -10.96 -19.51
C GLY A 64 20.50 -10.01 -20.64
N THR A 65 19.26 -9.51 -20.64
CA THR A 65 18.76 -8.55 -21.63
C THR A 65 19.01 -7.12 -21.15
N PRO A 66 19.69 -6.26 -21.93
CA PRO A 66 19.92 -4.86 -21.55
C PRO A 66 18.59 -4.10 -21.46
N VAL A 67 18.42 -3.32 -20.39
CA VAL A 67 17.18 -2.55 -20.14
C VAL A 67 17.47 -1.06 -20.18
N THR A 68 16.59 -0.31 -20.84
CA THR A 68 16.73 1.14 -21.03
C THR A 68 15.50 1.92 -20.57
N CYS A 69 14.33 1.29 -20.53
CA CYS A 69 13.09 1.92 -20.13
C CYS A 69 12.22 1.01 -19.26
N PHE A 70 11.23 1.59 -18.60
CA PHE A 70 10.26 0.85 -17.77
C PHE A 70 9.54 -0.26 -18.54
N ARG A 71 9.23 -0.02 -19.81
CA ARG A 71 8.59 -1.02 -20.68
C ARG A 71 9.46 -2.26 -20.88
N ASP A 72 10.79 -2.12 -20.97
CA ASP A 72 11.69 -3.28 -21.07
C ASP A 72 11.61 -4.13 -19.80
N VAL A 73 11.55 -3.48 -18.62
CA VAL A 73 11.45 -4.16 -17.33
C VAL A 73 10.12 -4.89 -17.20
N GLU A 74 9.01 -4.21 -17.50
CA GLU A 74 7.66 -4.81 -17.48
C GLU A 74 7.55 -5.99 -18.45
N ALA A 75 8.07 -5.85 -19.68
CA ALA A 75 8.05 -6.93 -20.66
C ALA A 75 8.82 -8.18 -20.19
N ILE A 76 9.97 -8.00 -19.54
CA ILE A 76 10.75 -9.10 -18.99
C ILE A 76 10.01 -9.76 -17.82
N ILE A 77 9.37 -8.98 -16.94
CA ILE A 77 8.59 -9.51 -15.82
C ILE A 77 7.40 -10.33 -16.32
N LEU A 78 6.62 -9.79 -17.27
CA LEU A 78 5.47 -10.48 -17.86
C LEU A 78 5.87 -11.78 -18.56
N ALA A 79 7.04 -11.81 -19.20
CA ALA A 79 7.55 -13.03 -19.83
C ALA A 79 7.89 -14.14 -18.81
N GLN A 80 8.10 -13.80 -17.54
CA GLN A 80 8.46 -14.73 -16.47
C GLN A 80 7.24 -15.26 -15.72
N GLU A 81 6.09 -14.58 -15.86
CA GLU A 81 4.79 -15.01 -15.32
C GLU A 81 4.13 -16.12 -16.16
N GLN A 82 4.65 -16.45 -17.36
CA GLN A 82 4.12 -17.49 -18.24
C GLN A 82 4.94 -18.80 -18.33
N PRO A 83 5.20 -19.59 -17.25
CA PRO A 83 5.81 -20.92 -17.43
C PRO A 83 4.82 -22.04 -17.79
N GLU A 84 3.50 -21.91 -17.59
CA GLU A 84 2.56 -23.06 -17.68
C GLU A 84 1.26 -22.76 -18.45
N ALA A 85 1.36 -22.41 -19.74
CA ALA A 85 0.20 -22.41 -20.65
C ALA A 85 0.48 -23.18 -21.94
N THR A 86 1.23 -24.28 -21.87
CA THR A 86 1.44 -25.19 -23.02
C THR A 86 1.40 -26.67 -22.63
N ALA A 87 0.72 -27.02 -21.53
CA ALA A 87 0.43 -28.42 -21.20
C ALA A 87 -1.06 -28.61 -20.86
N ALA A 88 -1.80 -29.13 -21.85
CA ALA A 88 -3.00 -29.94 -21.74
C ALA A 88 -4.18 -29.41 -20.88
N CYS A 89 -5.12 -28.73 -21.55
CA CYS A 89 -6.54 -28.99 -21.31
C CYS A 89 -7.16 -29.52 -22.62
N PRO A 90 -7.63 -30.78 -22.67
CA PRO A 90 -8.44 -31.24 -23.78
C PRO A 90 -9.78 -30.51 -23.70
N VAL A 91 -10.13 -29.80 -24.78
CA VAL A 91 -11.46 -29.20 -24.94
C VAL A 91 -12.48 -30.34 -24.84
N PRO A 92 -13.45 -30.32 -23.90
CA PRO A 92 -14.53 -31.28 -23.95
C PRO A 92 -15.37 -30.97 -25.18
N HIS A 93 -15.33 -31.88 -26.16
CA HIS A 93 -16.31 -31.96 -27.22
C HIS A 93 -17.69 -32.10 -26.58
N TYR A 94 -18.50 -31.04 -26.65
CA TYR A 94 -19.92 -31.14 -26.34
C TYR A 94 -20.59 -31.95 -27.46
N VAL A 95 -20.85 -33.23 -27.19
CA VAL A 95 -21.71 -34.05 -28.04
C VAL A 95 -23.14 -33.57 -27.84
N ALA A 96 -23.62 -32.77 -28.80
CA ALA A 96 -25.03 -32.43 -28.86
C ALA A 96 -25.82 -33.70 -29.24
N ALA A 97 -26.62 -34.19 -28.31
CA ALA A 97 -27.66 -35.16 -28.61
C ALA A 97 -28.75 -34.47 -29.45
N GLU A 98 -29.00 -35.04 -30.62
CA GLU A 98 -30.08 -34.68 -31.53
C GLU A 98 -31.45 -34.96 -30.90
N GLY A 99 -32.45 -34.15 -31.27
CA GLY A 99 -33.85 -34.46 -30.99
C GLY A 99 -34.84 -33.31 -31.21
N ALA A 100 -35.03 -32.93 -32.48
CA ALA A 100 -36.26 -32.48 -33.17
C ALA A 100 -37.26 -31.52 -32.44
N VAL A 101 -37.84 -30.48 -33.05
CA VAL A 101 -38.59 -30.38 -34.32
C VAL A 101 -38.66 -28.88 -34.68
N GLY A 102 -38.25 -28.44 -35.89
CA GLY A 102 -39.14 -28.00 -37.00
C GLY A 102 -39.74 -26.60 -36.78
N LEU A 103 -39.75 -25.62 -37.70
CA LEU A 103 -39.61 -25.56 -39.16
C LEU A 103 -39.44 -24.06 -39.56
N CYS A 104 -38.79 -23.84 -40.71
CA CYS A 104 -38.97 -22.77 -41.73
C CYS A 104 -39.13 -21.29 -41.32
N GLU A 105 -38.69 -20.29 -42.08
CA GLU A 105 -37.79 -20.10 -43.23
C GLU A 105 -37.85 -18.57 -43.51
N GLN A 106 -36.87 -18.07 -44.27
CA GLN A 106 -36.91 -16.84 -45.09
C GLN A 106 -36.30 -15.56 -44.52
N ALA A 107 -35.07 -15.29 -44.98
CA ALA A 107 -34.54 -13.96 -45.28
C ALA A 107 -35.35 -13.30 -46.42
N PRO A 108 -35.23 -11.98 -46.71
CA PRO A 108 -34.12 -11.50 -47.56
C PRO A 108 -33.74 -10.01 -47.25
N PRO A 109 -33.16 -9.20 -48.17
CA PRO A 109 -31.74 -8.84 -48.05
C PRO A 109 -31.43 -7.32 -48.17
N GLY A 110 -30.17 -6.95 -47.95
CA GLY A 110 -29.48 -6.06 -48.89
C GLY A 110 -29.24 -4.60 -48.51
N GLN A 111 -27.96 -4.23 -48.70
CA GLN A 111 -27.45 -3.00 -49.32
C GLN A 111 -26.80 -1.91 -48.44
N HIS A 112 -25.49 -1.78 -48.71
CA HIS A 112 -24.61 -0.64 -48.51
C HIS A 112 -25.18 0.69 -49.02
N LEU A 113 -24.90 1.78 -48.30
CA LEU A 113 -24.45 3.04 -48.90
C LEU A 113 -23.74 3.90 -47.85
N GLY A 114 -22.57 4.42 -48.23
CA GLY A 114 -21.71 5.22 -47.36
C GLY A 114 -21.85 6.73 -47.53
N LYS A 115 -20.86 7.41 -46.91
CA LYS A 115 -20.38 8.79 -47.07
C LYS A 115 -20.96 9.88 -46.14
N LYS A 116 -20.04 10.36 -45.30
CA LYS A 116 -19.58 11.75 -45.07
C LYS A 116 -20.65 12.85 -44.86
N ARG A 117 -20.52 13.58 -43.73
CA ARG A 117 -19.98 14.96 -43.67
C ARG A 117 -19.95 15.51 -42.22
N LYS A 118 -18.86 16.27 -41.96
CA LYS A 118 -18.62 17.38 -40.98
C LYS A 118 -19.81 18.38 -40.93
N ALA A 119 -19.99 19.31 -39.97
CA ALA A 119 -19.30 19.83 -38.78
C ALA A 119 -20.28 20.80 -38.04
N GLU A 120 -19.77 21.48 -36.99
CA GLU A 120 -20.29 22.66 -36.26
C GLU A 120 -21.28 22.40 -35.10
N GLU A 121 -21.28 23.10 -33.95
CA GLU A 121 -20.39 24.13 -33.35
C GLU A 121 -20.92 24.46 -31.92
N VAL A 122 -19.99 24.75 -30.98
CA VAL A 122 -20.07 25.65 -29.78
C VAL A 122 -21.18 25.47 -28.72
N LEU A 123 -20.77 25.30 -27.45
CA LEU A 123 -20.84 26.35 -26.42
C LEU A 123 -20.13 25.93 -25.10
N GLU A 124 -18.94 26.48 -24.86
CA GLU A 124 -18.30 26.57 -23.54
C GLU A 124 -18.70 27.87 -22.83
N LYS A 125 -18.73 27.86 -21.48
CA LYS A 125 -18.54 29.02 -20.58
C LYS A 125 -18.33 28.54 -19.12
N PRO A 126 -17.75 29.34 -18.20
CA PRO A 126 -16.45 29.02 -17.61
C PRO A 126 -16.39 29.06 -16.07
N SER A 127 -15.22 28.65 -15.56
CA SER A 127 -14.70 28.74 -14.20
C SER A 127 -14.59 30.17 -13.66
N GLN A 128 -14.73 30.34 -12.34
CA GLN A 128 -14.27 31.51 -11.60
C GLN A 128 -13.32 31.09 -10.47
N GLU A 129 -12.07 31.56 -10.58
CA GLU A 129 -11.09 31.68 -9.52
C GLU A 129 -11.41 32.92 -8.66
N ASN A 130 -11.10 32.85 -7.37
CA ASN A 130 -10.96 34.03 -6.51
C ASN A 130 -9.60 33.95 -5.80
N GLU A 131 -8.69 34.82 -6.22
CA GLU A 131 -7.48 35.18 -5.50
C GLU A 131 -7.79 36.31 -4.49
N ALA A 132 -7.22 36.23 -3.30
CA ALA A 132 -6.95 37.39 -2.46
C ALA A 132 -5.57 37.24 -1.77
N GLN A 133 -4.77 38.28 -2.02
CA GLN A 133 -3.40 38.62 -1.64
C GLN A 133 -3.02 38.34 -0.17
N GLN A 134 -1.85 37.76 0.15
CA GLN A 134 -0.46 38.28 0.12
C GLN A 134 -0.05 39.02 1.42
N GLY A 135 0.96 38.48 2.12
CA GLY A 135 1.61 39.10 3.29
C GLY A 135 2.87 38.33 3.70
N GLN A 136 3.97 39.05 3.82
CA GLN A 136 5.38 38.60 3.78
C GLN A 136 5.94 37.99 5.09
N GLN A 137 7.15 37.44 4.94
CA GLN A 137 8.30 37.35 5.88
C GLN A 137 8.66 36.01 6.53
N ALA A 138 9.89 35.56 6.23
CA ALA A 138 10.73 34.62 6.98
C ALA A 138 11.69 35.42 7.91
N PRO A 139 12.69 34.79 8.57
CA PRO A 139 12.65 33.75 9.60
C PRO A 139 13.28 34.25 10.92
N ILE A 140 12.92 33.70 12.09
CA ILE A 140 13.70 33.95 13.33
C ILE A 140 13.79 32.68 14.19
N CYS A 141 15.01 32.14 14.32
CA CYS A 141 15.41 31.30 15.44
C CYS A 141 15.63 32.18 16.69
N LYS A 142 15.02 31.84 17.83
CA LYS A 142 15.58 32.12 19.17
C LYS A 142 15.14 31.05 20.17
N ALA A 143 16.13 30.61 20.95
CA ALA A 143 16.00 29.83 22.15
C ALA A 143 15.57 30.68 23.36
N SER A 144 14.84 30.07 24.30
CA SER A 144 14.84 30.30 25.78
C SER A 144 13.65 29.51 26.36
N ALA A 145 13.85 28.52 27.23
CA ALA A 145 14.18 28.60 28.66
C ALA A 145 12.98 28.96 29.58
N MET A 146 12.57 27.94 30.35
CA MET A 146 12.11 27.93 31.76
C MET A 146 10.97 28.85 32.23
N ALA A 147 9.85 28.21 32.62
CA ALA A 147 9.06 28.38 33.87
C ALA A 147 7.70 27.67 33.62
N GLY A 148 7.24 26.69 34.39
CA GLY A 148 7.04 26.75 35.83
C GLY A 148 5.64 27.32 36.12
N SER A 149 4.59 26.50 36.02
CA SER A 149 3.35 26.72 36.76
C SER A 149 2.52 25.44 36.82
N GLN A 150 2.43 24.88 38.02
CA GLN A 150 1.48 23.85 38.39
C GLN A 150 0.10 24.50 38.49
N ALA A 151 -0.90 23.91 37.85
CA ALA A 151 -2.30 24.19 38.14
C ALA A 151 -3.02 22.86 38.36
N THR A 152 -3.05 22.46 39.62
CA THR A 152 -4.03 21.59 40.23
C THR A 152 -5.43 22.14 39.94
N GLN A 153 -6.34 21.30 39.42
CA GLN A 153 -7.78 21.57 39.49
C GLN A 153 -8.47 20.41 40.18
N GLU A 154 -8.99 20.74 41.36
CA GLU A 154 -9.84 19.94 42.21
C GLU A 154 -11.16 19.57 41.53
N LEU A 155 -11.62 18.38 41.89
CA LEU A 155 -12.96 17.87 41.67
C LEU A 155 -13.96 18.68 42.50
N VAL A 156 -15.02 19.15 41.85
CA VAL A 156 -16.26 19.52 42.54
C VAL A 156 -17.37 18.64 41.98
N GLY A 157 -17.92 17.80 42.85
CA GLY A 157 -19.08 16.96 42.56
C GLY A 157 -20.36 17.77 42.50
N VAL A 158 -21.27 17.32 41.65
CA VAL A 158 -22.69 17.66 41.73
C VAL A 158 -23.47 16.36 41.56
N ASP A 159 -24.15 15.97 42.63
CA ASP A 159 -25.16 14.92 42.66
C ASP A 159 -26.34 15.28 41.74
N ALA A 160 -26.77 14.31 40.93
CA ALA A 160 -28.08 14.32 40.32
C ALA A 160 -28.64 12.90 40.32
N GLN A 161 -29.54 12.64 41.27
CA GLN A 161 -30.42 11.49 41.31
C GLN A 161 -31.40 11.56 40.13
N ILE A 162 -31.50 10.49 39.33
CA ILE A 162 -32.69 10.20 38.53
C ILE A 162 -33.02 8.71 38.68
N GLN A 163 -34.29 8.46 39.03
CA GLN A 163 -34.88 7.19 39.40
C GLN A 163 -35.20 6.28 38.20
N ASP A 164 -35.25 4.99 38.52
CA ASP A 164 -35.71 3.86 37.73
C ASP A 164 -37.04 4.07 37.00
N SER A 165 -37.12 3.54 35.78
CA SER A 165 -38.33 2.81 35.34
C SER A 165 -37.98 1.80 34.25
N ALA A 166 -38.27 0.54 34.57
CA ALA A 166 -38.18 -0.60 33.68
C ALA A 166 -39.29 -0.57 32.62
N HIS A 167 -38.92 -0.85 31.36
CA HIS A 167 -39.86 -1.47 30.43
C HIS A 167 -39.20 -2.53 29.56
N THR A 168 -39.76 -3.72 29.72
CA THR A 168 -39.50 -5.00 29.09
C THR A 168 -39.77 -4.93 27.58
N GLY A 169 -38.88 -5.48 26.76
CA GLY A 169 -39.08 -5.53 25.31
C GLY A 169 -37.91 -6.14 24.54
N SER A 170 -37.49 -7.35 24.94
CA SER A 170 -36.56 -8.17 24.17
C SER A 170 -37.24 -8.68 22.91
N VAL A 171 -36.83 -8.18 21.75
CA VAL A 171 -37.08 -8.81 20.44
C VAL A 171 -35.73 -9.13 19.83
N ALA A 172 -35.27 -10.35 20.08
CA ALA A 172 -34.09 -10.92 19.44
C ALA A 172 -34.36 -11.08 17.93
N ARG A 173 -33.60 -10.36 17.09
CA ARG A 173 -33.48 -10.69 15.67
C ARG A 173 -32.33 -11.69 15.53
N PRO A 174 -32.54 -12.88 14.95
CA PRO A 174 -31.45 -13.77 14.64
C PRO A 174 -30.71 -13.20 13.43
N HIS A 175 -29.52 -12.65 13.66
CA HIS A 175 -28.54 -12.43 12.60
C HIS A 175 -27.86 -13.77 12.35
N THR A 176 -28.34 -14.50 11.34
CA THR A 176 -27.61 -15.64 10.78
C THR A 176 -26.38 -15.09 10.07
N THR A 177 -25.26 -14.97 10.79
CA THR A 177 -23.96 -14.76 10.18
C THR A 177 -23.47 -16.13 9.71
N ALA A 178 -23.64 -16.43 8.43
CA ALA A 178 -22.96 -17.54 7.81
C ALA A 178 -21.44 -17.35 7.99
N PRO A 179 -20.67 -18.41 8.31
CA PRO A 179 -19.23 -18.29 8.38
C PRO A 179 -18.73 -17.90 6.99
N VAL A 180 -18.07 -16.74 6.90
CA VAL A 180 -17.23 -16.43 5.75
C VAL A 180 -16.11 -17.45 5.79
N THR A 181 -16.22 -18.47 4.93
CA THR A 181 -15.15 -19.43 4.70
C THR A 181 -13.95 -18.63 4.20
N GLU A 182 -13.00 -18.38 5.11
CA GLU A 182 -11.68 -17.88 4.78
C GLU A 182 -11.06 -18.91 3.83
N GLN A 183 -11.04 -18.55 2.55
CA GLN A 183 -10.42 -19.35 1.51
C GLN A 183 -8.95 -19.50 1.91
N ALA A 184 -8.63 -20.70 2.39
CA ALA A 184 -7.27 -21.11 2.71
C ALA A 184 -6.37 -20.71 1.54
N ALA A 185 -5.38 -19.88 1.83
CA ALA A 185 -4.38 -19.41 0.89
C ALA A 185 -3.83 -20.64 0.13
N SER A 186 -4.10 -20.67 -1.18
CA SER A 186 -3.51 -21.63 -2.10
C SER A 186 -1.98 -21.62 -1.89
N PRO A 187 -1.29 -22.77 -1.93
CA PRO A 187 0.15 -22.82 -1.66
C PRO A 187 0.86 -21.87 -2.62
N LEU A 188 1.50 -20.84 -2.05
CA LEU A 188 2.21 -19.81 -2.80
C LEU A 188 3.34 -20.49 -3.59
N THR A 189 3.13 -20.67 -4.89
CA THR A 189 4.20 -21.03 -5.82
C THR A 189 5.32 -20.00 -5.64
N PRO A 190 6.59 -20.42 -5.41
CA PRO A 190 7.67 -19.46 -5.21
C PRO A 190 7.78 -18.59 -6.45
N LEU A 191 7.71 -17.27 -6.23
CA LEU A 191 7.74 -16.31 -7.31
C LEU A 191 9.09 -16.37 -8.04
N PRO A 192 9.10 -16.15 -9.36
CA PRO A 192 10.30 -16.27 -10.15
C PRO A 192 11.37 -15.29 -9.65
N SER A 193 12.62 -15.76 -9.63
CA SER A 193 13.79 -14.96 -9.28
C SER A 193 14.49 -14.50 -10.55
N LEU A 194 14.79 -13.20 -10.65
CA LEU A 194 15.45 -12.64 -11.83
C LEU A 194 16.88 -12.18 -11.51
N PRO A 195 17.88 -12.63 -12.30
CA PRO A 195 19.21 -12.07 -12.20
C PRO A 195 19.23 -10.68 -12.85
N ILE A 196 19.71 -9.70 -12.10
CA ILE A 196 19.83 -8.30 -12.50
C ILE A 196 21.30 -7.92 -12.48
N THR A 197 21.79 -7.39 -13.60
CA THR A 197 23.11 -6.78 -13.69
C THR A 197 23.00 -5.32 -13.28
N ILE A 198 23.66 -4.97 -12.17
CA ILE A 198 23.69 -3.61 -11.63
C ILE A 198 25.11 -3.04 -11.66
N PHE A 199 25.19 -1.72 -11.64
CA PHE A 199 26.42 -0.98 -11.44
C PHE A 199 26.30 -0.15 -10.16
N ARG A 200 27.21 -0.41 -9.22
CA ARG A 200 27.23 0.21 -7.88
C ARG A 200 28.62 0.79 -7.62
N GLY A 201 28.70 2.10 -7.49
CA GLY A 201 29.97 2.81 -7.30
C GLY A 201 30.86 2.66 -8.52
N THR A 202 31.79 1.71 -8.49
CA THR A 202 32.73 1.41 -9.58
C THR A 202 32.67 -0.04 -10.06
N GLU A 203 31.82 -0.87 -9.45
CA GLU A 203 31.78 -2.30 -9.70
C GLU A 203 30.50 -2.72 -10.39
N LEU A 204 30.66 -3.66 -11.33
CA LEU A 204 29.56 -4.34 -11.98
C LEU A 204 29.27 -5.63 -11.23
N MET A 205 28.02 -5.79 -10.81
CA MET A 205 27.59 -6.90 -9.97
C MET A 205 26.34 -7.53 -10.56
N GLN A 206 26.17 -8.83 -10.30
CA GLN A 206 24.93 -9.53 -10.61
C GLN A 206 24.24 -9.87 -9.30
N VAL A 207 23.01 -9.38 -9.14
CA VAL A 207 22.17 -9.64 -7.98
C VAL A 207 20.93 -10.39 -8.42
N THR A 208 20.49 -11.36 -7.62
CA THR A 208 19.24 -12.08 -7.90
C THR A 208 18.14 -11.45 -7.08
N VAL A 209 17.06 -10.98 -7.72
CA VAL A 209 15.91 -10.38 -7.04
C VAL A 209 14.69 -11.27 -7.24
N GLN A 210 14.05 -11.68 -6.14
CA GLN A 210 12.75 -12.34 -6.18
C GLN A 210 11.67 -11.33 -6.51
N LEU A 211 10.80 -11.65 -7.48
CA LEU A 211 9.65 -10.81 -7.79
C LEU A 211 8.63 -10.88 -6.66
N GLY A 212 8.00 -9.75 -6.34
CA GLY A 212 6.84 -9.68 -5.45
C GLY A 212 5.54 -10.06 -6.16
N SER A 213 4.58 -10.64 -5.42
CA SER A 213 3.21 -10.84 -5.89
C SER A 213 2.34 -9.80 -5.21
N GLU A 214 1.56 -9.09 -5.99
CA GLU A 214 0.70 -8.03 -5.50
C GLU A 214 -0.73 -8.32 -5.94
N ALA A 215 -1.61 -8.54 -4.96
CA ALA A 215 -3.03 -8.59 -5.22
C ALA A 215 -3.55 -7.15 -5.35
N GLY A 216 -4.19 -6.80 -6.48
CA GLY A 216 -4.76 -5.47 -6.72
C GLY A 216 -5.89 -5.04 -5.75
N MET A 217 -6.18 -5.86 -4.73
CA MET A 217 -7.20 -5.60 -3.70
C MET A 217 -6.74 -4.58 -2.65
N GLY A 218 -5.45 -4.23 -2.60
CA GLY A 218 -4.92 -3.19 -1.72
C GLY A 218 -4.94 -3.61 -0.25
N THR A 219 -5.93 -3.15 0.52
CA THR A 219 -6.04 -3.45 1.96
C THR A 219 -7.00 -4.62 2.16
N SER A 220 -6.47 -5.76 2.59
CA SER A 220 -7.31 -6.96 2.80
C SER A 220 -8.10 -6.94 4.11
N ARG A 221 -7.62 -6.22 5.13
CA ARG A 221 -8.23 -6.21 6.46
C ARG A 221 -7.97 -4.91 7.19
N VAL A 222 -9.02 -4.42 7.85
CA VAL A 222 -8.98 -3.27 8.76
C VAL A 222 -9.54 -3.73 10.09
N LEU A 223 -8.85 -3.38 11.17
CA LEU A 223 -9.27 -3.58 12.55
C LEU A 223 -9.64 -2.24 13.14
N HIS A 224 -10.76 -2.18 13.85
CA HIS A 224 -11.12 -1.03 14.65
C HIS A 224 -10.85 -1.32 16.13
N TRP A 225 -10.00 -0.50 16.76
CA TRP A 225 -9.61 -0.66 18.15
C TRP A 225 -9.44 0.69 18.84
N CYS A 226 -10.15 0.91 19.95
CA CYS A 226 -10.10 2.16 20.73
C CYS A 226 -10.39 3.44 19.91
N GLY A 227 -11.11 3.32 18.79
CA GLY A 227 -11.37 4.40 17.85
C GLY A 227 -10.25 4.68 16.85
N ALA A 228 -9.20 3.86 16.83
CA ALA A 228 -8.22 3.82 15.75
C ALA A 228 -8.60 2.75 14.71
N GLN A 229 -8.36 3.07 13.45
CA GLN A 229 -8.40 2.13 12.33
C GLN A 229 -6.97 1.65 12.08
N LEU A 230 -6.78 0.36 12.28
CA LEU A 230 -5.53 -0.35 12.23
C LEU A 230 -5.51 -1.27 11.02
N GLN A 231 -4.40 -1.33 10.31
CA GLN A 231 -4.23 -2.21 9.16
C GLN A 231 -2.78 -2.64 9.01
N SER A 232 -2.54 -3.65 8.18
CA SER A 232 -1.18 -3.92 7.71
C SER A 232 -0.62 -2.72 6.94
N SER A 233 0.70 -2.56 6.95
CA SER A 233 1.35 -1.47 6.22
C SER A 233 1.07 -1.60 4.71
N HIS A 234 0.12 -0.80 4.22
CA HIS A 234 -0.26 -0.78 2.81
C HIS A 234 0.92 -0.33 1.93
N ARG A 235 0.91 -0.79 0.68
CA ARG A 235 2.02 -0.65 -0.28
C ARG A 235 2.52 0.79 -0.41
N ALA A 236 1.62 1.77 -0.51
CA ALA A 236 2.02 3.18 -0.65
C ALA A 236 2.88 3.69 0.51
N VAL A 237 2.64 3.20 1.74
CA VAL A 237 3.51 3.53 2.90
C VAL A 237 4.83 2.77 2.83
N ARG A 238 4.82 1.51 2.40
CA ARG A 238 6.06 0.72 2.23
C ARG A 238 6.97 1.28 1.14
N GLU A 239 6.39 1.86 0.09
CA GLU A 239 7.10 2.53 -1.01
C GLU A 239 7.88 3.77 -0.55
N LEU A 240 7.53 4.37 0.60
CA LEU A 240 8.31 5.45 1.21
C LEU A 240 9.67 4.97 1.76
N GLY A 241 9.91 3.65 1.79
CA GLY A 241 11.23 3.07 2.03
C GLY A 241 11.65 2.95 3.49
N SER A 242 10.80 3.35 4.44
CA SER A 242 11.06 3.21 5.88
C SER A 242 9.96 2.38 6.55
N LEU A 243 10.38 1.31 7.22
CA LEU A 243 9.55 0.54 8.14
C LEU A 243 10.31 0.40 9.47
N PRO A 244 9.58 0.38 10.61
CA PRO A 244 10.21 0.10 11.89
C PRO A 244 10.78 -1.32 11.91
N GLN A 245 11.87 -1.52 12.66
CA GLN A 245 12.44 -2.85 12.87
C GLN A 245 11.37 -3.78 13.46
N GLY A 246 11.11 -4.91 12.79
CA GLY A 246 10.11 -5.88 13.21
C GLY A 246 8.67 -5.53 12.83
N ALA A 247 8.46 -4.69 11.80
CA ALA A 247 7.21 -4.37 11.08
C ALA A 247 5.94 -4.37 11.94
N GLY A 248 5.39 -3.19 12.28
CA GLY A 248 4.21 -3.08 13.14
C GLY A 248 2.87 -2.90 12.42
N VAL A 249 1.81 -2.75 13.22
CA VAL A 249 0.45 -2.44 12.75
C VAL A 249 0.31 -0.95 12.48
N TYR A 250 -0.12 -0.57 11.27
CA TYR A 250 -0.20 0.82 10.85
C TYR A 250 -1.55 1.47 11.26
N ILE A 251 -1.49 2.67 11.83
CA ILE A 251 -2.67 3.47 12.17
C ILE A 251 -3.01 4.37 10.97
N SER A 252 -4.07 4.01 10.26
CA SER A 252 -4.52 4.77 9.06
C SER A 252 -5.36 5.99 9.44
N ARG A 253 -6.22 5.85 10.45
CA ARG A 253 -7.15 6.89 10.88
C ARG A 253 -7.50 6.72 12.36
N TRP A 254 -7.94 7.79 12.98
CA TRP A 254 -8.51 7.79 14.32
C TRP A 254 -9.78 8.66 14.36
N HIS A 255 -10.66 8.41 15.31
CA HIS A 255 -11.94 9.12 15.46
C HIS A 255 -11.93 10.09 16.63
N HIS A 256 -12.49 11.29 16.44
CA HIS A 256 -12.63 12.27 17.51
C HIS A 256 -13.49 11.76 18.67
N GLY A 257 -13.11 12.13 19.88
CA GLY A 257 -13.80 11.71 21.11
C GLY A 257 -13.50 10.28 21.56
N SER A 258 -12.79 9.49 20.75
CA SER A 258 -12.34 8.14 21.12
C SER A 258 -11.21 8.13 22.15
N PRO A 259 -10.97 7.00 22.83
CA PRO A 259 -9.76 6.80 23.62
C PRO A 259 -8.48 7.07 22.81
N ALA A 260 -8.42 6.66 21.54
CA ALA A 260 -7.29 6.94 20.67
C ALA A 260 -7.02 8.46 20.56
N HIS A 261 -8.06 9.27 20.37
CA HIS A 261 -7.93 10.74 20.33
C HIS A 261 -7.47 11.31 21.68
N ARG A 262 -8.06 10.85 22.78
CA ARG A 262 -7.80 11.36 24.14
C ARG A 262 -6.37 11.07 24.61
N TYR A 263 -5.85 9.88 24.31
CA TYR A 263 -4.54 9.43 24.77
C TYR A 263 -3.41 9.61 23.73
N GLY A 264 -3.73 10.14 22.54
CA GLY A 264 -2.74 10.52 21.54
C GLY A 264 -2.25 9.38 20.63
N LEU A 265 -3.12 8.40 20.36
CA LEU A 265 -2.92 7.36 19.36
C LEU A 265 -3.35 7.89 17.99
N TYR A 266 -2.43 8.57 17.30
CA TYR A 266 -2.71 9.25 16.05
C TYR A 266 -2.25 8.46 14.81
N ALA A 267 -2.75 8.88 13.65
CA ALA A 267 -2.35 8.33 12.36
C ALA A 267 -0.86 8.59 12.07
N LEU A 268 -0.34 7.98 10.99
CA LEU A 268 1.07 8.05 10.59
C LEU A 268 2.03 7.43 11.62
N HIS A 269 1.53 6.51 12.43
CA HIS A 269 2.33 5.76 13.38
C HIS A 269 2.10 4.25 13.17
N TRP A 270 3.14 3.47 13.44
CA TRP A 270 3.04 2.02 13.58
C TRP A 270 3.08 1.62 15.03
N ILE A 271 2.19 0.73 15.43
CA ILE A 271 2.24 0.04 16.72
C ILE A 271 3.21 -1.12 16.60
N THR A 272 4.32 -1.07 17.34
CA THR A 272 5.34 -2.12 17.32
C THR A 272 5.28 -3.02 18.54
N GLU A 273 4.80 -2.51 19.68
CA GLU A 273 4.60 -3.31 20.89
C GLU A 273 3.32 -2.92 21.62
N ALA A 274 2.65 -3.92 22.20
CA ALA A 274 1.51 -3.76 23.10
C ALA A 274 1.77 -4.51 24.41
N ASN A 275 1.68 -3.82 25.55
CA ASN A 275 2.01 -4.35 26.89
C ASN A 275 3.39 -5.03 26.98
N GLY A 276 4.37 -4.54 26.20
CA GLY A 276 5.72 -5.10 26.14
C GLY A 276 5.85 -6.35 25.27
N GLN A 277 4.77 -6.82 24.65
CA GLN A 277 4.81 -7.87 23.63
C GLN A 277 4.97 -7.25 22.24
N PRO A 278 5.88 -7.76 21.39
CA PRO A 278 6.04 -7.28 20.03
C PRO A 278 4.81 -7.66 19.19
N THR A 279 4.35 -6.75 18.35
CA THR A 279 3.16 -6.94 17.50
C THR A 279 3.54 -6.76 16.03
N PRO A 280 4.13 -7.79 15.39
CA PRO A 280 4.61 -7.71 14.02
C PRO A 280 3.48 -7.74 12.97
N ASP A 281 2.30 -8.17 13.37
CA ASP A 281 1.16 -8.32 12.49
C ASP A 281 -0.15 -8.04 13.23
N LEU A 282 -1.23 -7.96 12.45
CA LEU A 282 -2.54 -7.62 12.97
C LEU A 282 -3.13 -8.73 13.87
N ASP A 283 -2.78 -9.99 13.63
CA ASP A 283 -3.26 -11.14 14.39
C ASP A 283 -2.58 -11.21 15.75
N THR A 284 -1.26 -11.07 15.81
CA THR A 284 -0.50 -10.96 17.05
C THR A 284 -0.98 -9.77 17.88
N PHE A 285 -1.24 -8.62 17.24
CA PHE A 285 -1.84 -7.47 17.94
C PHE A 285 -3.22 -7.83 18.53
N LEU A 286 -4.07 -8.49 17.76
CA LEU A 286 -5.40 -8.92 18.19
C LEU A 286 -5.37 -9.91 19.34
N GLU A 287 -4.47 -10.89 19.32
CA GLU A 287 -4.29 -11.85 20.40
C GLU A 287 -3.95 -11.14 21.72
N VAL A 288 -3.06 -10.15 21.67
CA VAL A 288 -2.67 -9.36 22.85
C VAL A 288 -3.84 -8.52 23.38
N VAL A 289 -4.61 -7.87 22.51
CA VAL A 289 -5.69 -6.96 22.96
C VAL A 289 -7.01 -7.67 23.29
N ARG A 290 -7.26 -8.87 22.75
CA ARG A 290 -8.50 -9.64 23.02
C ARG A 290 -8.59 -10.11 24.47
N GLY A 291 -7.45 -10.31 25.14
CA GLY A 291 -7.42 -10.72 26.55
C GLY A 291 -7.72 -9.60 27.56
N LEU A 292 -7.89 -8.36 27.10
CA LEU A 292 -7.98 -7.18 27.97
C LEU A 292 -9.43 -6.78 28.24
N GLY A 293 -9.69 -6.39 29.49
CA GLY A 293 -11.00 -5.99 29.98
C GLY A 293 -11.36 -4.52 29.76
N HIS A 294 -12.64 -4.19 29.93
CA HIS A 294 -13.10 -2.80 29.94
C HIS A 294 -12.41 -2.01 31.07
N GLY A 295 -11.93 -0.81 30.77
CA GLY A 295 -11.30 0.08 31.74
C GLY A 295 -9.85 -0.27 32.10
N GLU A 296 -9.29 -1.33 31.52
CA GLU A 296 -7.87 -1.68 31.69
C GLU A 296 -6.95 -0.73 30.92
N PHE A 297 -5.71 -0.64 31.38
CA PHE A 297 -4.69 0.18 30.75
C PHE A 297 -3.82 -0.66 29.82
N VAL A 298 -3.54 -0.10 28.65
CA VAL A 298 -2.65 -0.71 27.65
C VAL A 298 -1.51 0.22 27.38
N ARG A 299 -0.30 -0.29 27.52
CA ARG A 299 0.93 0.42 27.13
C ARG A 299 1.24 0.09 25.67
N ILE A 300 1.24 1.09 24.81
CA ILE A 300 1.56 0.96 23.39
C ILE A 300 2.87 1.65 23.10
N LYS A 301 3.78 0.95 22.43
CA LYS A 301 4.94 1.55 21.80
C LYS A 301 4.66 1.69 20.32
N MET A 302 4.96 2.87 19.79
CA MET A 302 4.74 3.20 18.41
C MET A 302 5.92 3.95 17.81
N HIS A 303 6.06 3.88 16.49
CA HIS A 303 7.05 4.62 15.73
C HIS A 303 6.36 5.53 14.73
N HIS A 304 6.82 6.77 14.61
CA HIS A 304 6.32 7.71 13.61
C HIS A 304 6.81 7.34 12.20
N LEU A 305 5.97 7.57 11.18
CA LEU A 305 6.21 7.30 9.76
C LEU A 305 7.56 7.83 9.26
N GLU A 306 7.76 9.15 9.32
CA GLU A 306 8.94 9.80 8.74
C GLU A 306 10.15 9.79 9.68
N THR A 307 9.96 10.27 10.91
CA THR A 307 11.07 10.45 11.86
C THR A 307 11.55 9.14 12.49
N CYS A 308 10.79 8.04 12.35
CA CYS A 308 11.06 6.74 12.95
C CYS A 308 11.27 6.78 14.49
N GLN A 309 10.90 7.89 15.14
CA GLN A 309 11.11 8.09 16.57
C GLN A 309 10.14 7.21 17.37
N PRO A 310 10.65 6.44 18.35
CA PRO A 310 9.79 5.67 19.24
C PRO A 310 9.05 6.60 20.20
N LYS A 311 7.75 6.37 20.35
CA LYS A 311 6.89 7.03 21.34
C LYS A 311 6.13 5.95 22.09
N VAL A 312 6.09 6.07 23.41
CA VAL A 312 5.32 5.16 24.27
C VAL A 312 4.13 5.94 24.83
N LEU A 313 2.95 5.35 24.75
CA LEU A 313 1.74 5.87 25.38
C LEU A 313 1.10 4.79 26.25
N THR A 314 0.29 5.23 27.20
CA THR A 314 -0.60 4.35 27.96
C THR A 314 -2.01 4.88 27.77
N LEU A 315 -2.93 4.03 27.31
CA LEU A 315 -4.32 4.38 27.08
C LEU A 315 -5.25 3.47 27.88
N LYS A 316 -6.39 4.00 28.28
CA LYS A 316 -7.44 3.24 28.98
C LYS A 316 -8.46 2.73 27.97
N LEU A 317 -8.76 1.43 28.03
CA LEU A 317 -9.75 0.78 27.17
C LEU A 317 -11.18 1.20 27.54
N ASP A 318 -11.99 1.44 26.52
CA ASP A 318 -13.42 1.70 26.66
C ASP A 318 -14.20 0.79 25.70
N LEU A 319 -14.39 -0.46 26.12
CA LEU A 319 -15.09 -1.46 25.31
C LEU A 319 -16.61 -1.24 25.23
N ASN A 320 -17.18 -0.32 26.02
CA ASN A 320 -18.62 -0.05 26.00
C ASN A 320 -19.01 0.79 24.78
N TYR A 321 -18.20 1.81 24.48
CA TYR A 321 -18.43 2.70 23.34
C TYR A 321 -17.52 2.37 22.13
N TRP A 322 -16.36 1.75 22.38
CA TRP A 322 -15.34 1.46 21.37
C TRP A 322 -14.90 -0.02 21.43
N PRO A 323 -15.78 -0.97 21.06
CA PRO A 323 -15.42 -2.39 21.05
C PRO A 323 -14.34 -2.69 20.00
N THR A 324 -13.61 -3.77 20.22
CA THR A 324 -12.64 -4.31 19.26
C THR A 324 -13.39 -5.10 18.18
N SER A 325 -13.36 -4.63 16.92
CA SER A 325 -14.07 -5.26 15.78
C SER A 325 -13.23 -5.30 14.52
#